data_AF-A0AA48M027-F1
#
_entry.id   AF-A0AA48M027-F1
#
_cell.length_a   1.000
_cell.length_b   1.000
_cell.length_c   1.000
_cell.angle_alpha   90.00
_cell.angle_beta   90.00
_cell.angle_gamma   90.00
#
_symmetry.space_group_name_H-M   'P 1'
#
loop_
_entity.id
_entity.type
_entity.pdbx_description
1 polymer ?
#
loop_
_entity_poly.entity_id
_entity_poly.type
_entity_poly.pdbx_seq_one_letter_code
_entity_poly.pdbx_strand_id
1 'polypeptide(L)'
;MPRHTPPKRGTTAKPTHTSAVTNRTRFLTGVDSRTLWARRYRDIVYAIAEDCGGIDHMSEAKLAIAKRVATISVELEAQESALATGDHEGFDLLKFCQAANALRRMLEALGLEKVSAKDVSPTPSIHDLVARHKNDPAFIDATAEQEREDVLLEEGFDSREEDSNPAHVQDSPDQERPSLAADSLATAERIP
;
A
#
# COMPACT_ATOMS: atom_id res chain seq x y z
N MET A 1 -19.30 2.47 69.69
CA MET A 1 -18.58 2.86 68.46
C MET A 1 -19.61 3.17 67.37
N PRO A 2 -19.82 4.44 66.98
CA PRO A 2 -20.72 4.74 65.87
C PRO A 2 -20.09 4.26 64.56
N ARG A 3 -20.85 3.50 63.76
CA ARG A 3 -20.39 2.98 62.46
C ARG A 3 -20.35 4.13 61.47
N HIS A 4 -19.16 4.47 60.97
CA HIS A 4 -19.01 5.43 59.89
C HIS A 4 -19.57 4.82 58.60
N THR A 5 -20.66 5.39 58.09
CA THR A 5 -21.21 5.02 56.78
C THR A 5 -20.58 5.95 55.74
N PRO A 6 -19.92 5.41 54.70
CA PRO A 6 -19.32 6.24 53.66
C PRO A 6 -20.42 6.95 52.85
N PRO A 7 -20.20 8.19 52.39
CA PRO A 7 -21.19 8.93 51.65
C PRO A 7 -21.51 8.23 50.32
N LYS A 8 -22.80 8.07 50.01
CA LYS A 8 -23.27 7.58 48.70
C LYS A 8 -22.75 8.53 47.61
N ARG A 9 -21.95 7.99 46.70
CA ARG A 9 -21.44 8.70 45.52
C ARG A 9 -22.65 9.19 44.70
N GLY A 10 -22.90 10.49 44.67
CA GLY A 10 -24.03 11.06 43.93
C GLY A 10 -23.86 10.77 42.44
N THR A 11 -24.87 10.16 41.83
CA THR A 11 -24.97 10.07 40.37
C THR A 11 -25.20 11.48 39.85
N THR A 12 -24.20 12.09 39.23
CA THR A 12 -24.38 13.39 38.57
C THR A 12 -25.48 13.24 37.52
N ALA A 13 -26.55 14.03 37.66
CA ALA A 13 -27.65 14.02 36.72
C ALA A 13 -27.15 14.41 35.32
N LYS A 14 -27.65 13.74 34.28
CA LYS A 14 -27.32 14.11 32.89
C LYS A 14 -27.76 15.56 32.64
N PRO A 15 -26.91 16.42 32.06
CA PRO A 15 -27.28 17.80 31.77
C PRO A 15 -28.44 17.83 30.77
N THR A 16 -29.52 18.54 31.12
CA THR A 16 -30.82 18.51 30.41
C THR A 16 -30.96 19.57 29.30
N HIS A 17 -29.94 20.40 29.06
CA HIS A 17 -29.96 21.48 28.06
C HIS A 17 -28.71 21.51 27.17
N THR A 18 -28.23 20.34 26.74
CA THR A 18 -27.11 20.27 25.78
C THR A 18 -27.60 20.37 24.34
N SER A 19 -26.84 21.08 23.50
CA SER A 19 -27.18 21.20 22.08
C SER A 19 -27.06 19.84 21.37
N ALA A 20 -27.79 19.66 20.26
CA ALA A 20 -27.66 18.48 19.40
C ALA A 20 -26.21 18.26 18.91
N VAL A 21 -25.42 19.35 18.82
CA VAL A 21 -24.00 19.32 18.46
C VAL A 21 -23.16 18.79 19.60
N THR A 22 -23.42 19.24 20.83
CA THR A 22 -22.77 18.72 22.04
C THR A 22 -23.11 17.25 22.26
N ASN A 23 -24.34 16.84 21.94
CA ASN A 23 -24.76 15.44 22.00
C ASN A 23 -24.29 14.60 20.80
N ARG A 24 -23.51 15.19 19.87
CA ARG A 24 -22.94 14.52 18.70
C ARG A 24 -23.98 13.89 17.75
N THR A 25 -25.25 14.28 17.88
CA THR A 25 -26.35 13.86 17.00
C THR A 25 -26.39 14.65 15.69
N ARG A 26 -25.79 15.84 15.66
CA ARG A 26 -25.55 16.62 14.44
C ARG A 26 -24.20 17.33 14.53
N PHE A 27 -23.48 17.44 13.41
CA PHE A 27 -22.24 18.21 13.40
C PHE A 27 -22.44 19.69 13.03
N LEU A 28 -23.45 20.00 12.20
CA LEU A 28 -23.80 21.35 11.76
C LEU A 28 -25.22 21.70 12.18
N THR A 29 -25.43 22.95 12.60
CA THR A 29 -26.74 23.49 12.96
C THR A 29 -27.42 24.11 11.75
N GLY A 30 -28.71 23.84 11.55
CA GLY A 30 -29.51 24.48 10.48
C GLY A 30 -29.21 23.97 9.06
N VAL A 31 -28.45 22.89 8.90
CA VAL A 31 -28.10 22.31 7.60
C VAL A 31 -28.81 20.97 7.39
N ASP A 32 -29.39 20.76 6.21
CA ASP A 32 -29.85 19.43 5.81
C ASP A 32 -28.65 18.51 5.56
N SER A 33 -28.53 17.50 6.42
CA SER A 33 -27.52 16.44 6.35
C SER A 33 -27.59 15.59 5.08
N ARG A 34 -28.66 15.67 4.28
CA ARG A 34 -28.79 14.94 3.01
C ARG A 34 -28.20 15.66 1.81
N THR A 35 -27.77 16.91 1.94
CA THR A 35 -27.09 17.61 0.84
C THR A 35 -25.73 16.97 0.54
N LEU A 36 -25.24 17.13 -0.70
CA LEU A 36 -23.97 16.53 -1.15
C LEU A 36 -22.81 16.92 -0.23
N TRP A 37 -22.61 18.23 -0.04
CA TRP A 37 -21.53 18.77 0.78
C TRP A 37 -21.70 18.46 2.28
N ALA A 38 -22.92 18.43 2.81
CA ALA A 38 -23.14 18.03 4.20
C ALA A 38 -22.88 16.53 4.44
N ARG A 39 -23.12 15.67 3.45
CA ARG A 39 -22.70 14.25 3.50
C ARG A 39 -21.18 14.16 3.49
N ARG A 40 -20.53 14.78 2.50
CA ARG A 40 -19.07 14.77 2.37
C ARG A 40 -18.36 15.27 3.62
N TYR A 41 -18.86 16.36 4.20
CA TYR A 41 -18.40 16.88 5.48
C TYR A 41 -18.45 15.83 6.60
N ARG A 42 -19.58 15.11 6.73
CA ARG A 42 -19.70 14.04 7.75
C ARG A 42 -18.75 12.89 7.48
N ASP A 43 -18.62 12.47 6.23
CA ASP A 43 -17.77 11.35 5.85
C ASP A 43 -16.31 11.64 6.24
N ILE A 44 -15.85 12.87 6.02
CA ILE A 44 -14.51 13.30 6.42
C ILE A 44 -14.37 13.34 7.96
N VAL A 45 -15.35 13.88 8.68
CA VAL A 45 -15.31 13.89 10.16
C VAL A 45 -15.24 12.46 10.72
N TYR A 46 -16.04 11.54 10.17
CA TYR A 46 -16.02 10.14 10.61
C TYR A 46 -14.72 9.44 10.24
N ALA A 47 -14.18 9.65 9.04
CA ALA A 47 -12.89 9.08 8.65
C ALA A 47 -11.76 9.52 9.59
N ILE A 48 -11.68 10.82 9.88
CA ILE A 48 -10.69 11.36 10.85
C ILE A 48 -10.93 10.79 12.26
N ALA A 49 -12.19 10.61 12.64
CA ALA A 49 -12.52 10.03 13.93
C ALA A 49 -12.08 8.58 14.03
N GLU A 50 -12.30 7.77 12.98
CA GLU A 50 -11.81 6.39 12.89
C GLU A 50 -10.28 6.34 13.00
N ASP A 51 -9.56 7.24 12.32
CA ASP A 51 -8.10 7.34 12.44
C ASP A 51 -7.65 7.70 13.87
N CYS A 52 -8.50 8.38 14.64
CA CYS A 52 -8.30 8.71 16.05
C CYS A 52 -8.79 7.61 17.02
N GLY A 53 -9.15 6.42 16.52
CA GLY A 53 -9.67 5.30 17.32
C GLY A 53 -11.19 5.32 17.52
N GLY A 54 -11.93 6.11 16.74
CA GLY A 54 -13.38 6.25 16.80
C GLY A 54 -13.85 7.53 17.50
N ILE A 55 -15.05 7.99 17.15
CA ILE A 55 -15.58 9.29 17.61
C ILE A 55 -15.70 9.38 19.12
N ASP A 56 -16.07 8.29 19.78
CA ASP A 56 -16.26 8.23 21.24
C ASP A 56 -14.93 8.34 22.02
N HIS A 57 -13.80 8.04 21.37
CA HIS A 57 -12.46 8.16 21.95
C HIS A 57 -11.85 9.56 21.72
N MET A 58 -12.52 10.43 20.95
CA MET A 58 -12.05 11.80 20.72
C MET A 58 -12.50 12.75 21.83
N SER A 59 -11.53 13.49 22.38
CA SER A 59 -11.83 14.67 23.20
C SER A 59 -12.59 15.72 22.39
N GLU A 60 -13.37 16.56 23.06
CA GLU A 60 -14.11 17.65 22.40
C GLU A 60 -13.18 18.60 21.61
N ALA A 61 -11.96 18.82 22.10
CA ALA A 61 -10.96 19.62 21.41
C ALA A 61 -10.49 18.96 20.10
N LYS A 62 -10.21 17.65 20.10
CA LYS A 62 -9.87 16.91 18.88
C LYS A 62 -11.04 16.90 17.90
N LEU A 63 -12.26 16.68 18.40
CA LEU A 63 -13.47 16.71 17.55
C LEU A 63 -13.67 18.09 16.92
N ALA A 64 -13.44 19.16 17.68
CA ALA A 64 -13.49 20.52 17.17
C ALA A 64 -12.48 20.74 16.03
N ILE A 65 -11.25 20.24 16.15
CA ILE A 65 -10.23 20.29 15.09
C ILE A 65 -10.69 19.49 13.87
N ALA A 66 -11.12 18.24 14.05
CA ALA A 66 -11.61 17.39 12.96
C ALA A 66 -12.76 18.03 12.17
N LYS A 67 -13.68 18.70 12.86
CA LYS A 67 -14.76 19.46 12.23
C LYS A 67 -14.26 20.62 11.35
N ARG A 68 -13.15 21.27 11.71
CA ARG A 68 -12.56 22.38 10.94
C ARG A 68 -11.72 21.86 9.78
N VAL A 69 -11.04 20.74 9.96
CA VAL A 69 -10.40 19.97 8.88
C VAL A 69 -11.45 19.64 7.83
N ALA A 70 -12.57 19.03 8.22
CA ALA A 70 -13.65 18.69 7.29
C ALA A 70 -14.25 19.90 6.55
N THR A 71 -14.37 21.05 7.22
CA THR A 71 -14.83 22.29 6.56
C THR A 71 -13.85 22.72 5.48
N ILE A 72 -12.54 22.77 5.79
CA ILE A 72 -11.53 23.21 4.82
C ILE A 72 -11.38 22.20 3.69
N SER A 73 -11.40 20.90 3.98
CA SER A 73 -11.36 19.86 2.95
C SER A 73 -12.52 20.00 1.95
N VAL A 74 -13.75 20.18 2.42
CA VAL A 74 -14.91 20.37 1.54
C VAL A 74 -14.77 21.62 0.67
N GLU A 75 -14.27 22.71 1.24
CA GLU A 75 -14.03 23.95 0.49
C GLU A 75 -12.94 23.76 -0.59
N LEU A 76 -11.84 23.10 -0.24
CA LEU A 76 -10.76 22.81 -1.20
C LEU A 76 -11.24 21.87 -2.31
N GLU A 77 -11.99 20.81 -1.98
CA GLU A 77 -12.59 19.90 -2.96
C GLU A 77 -13.53 20.64 -3.93
N ALA A 78 -14.28 21.64 -3.45
CA ALA A 78 -15.14 22.46 -4.30
C ALA A 78 -14.32 23.35 -5.25
N GLN A 79 -13.25 23.98 -4.76
CA GLN A 79 -12.35 24.79 -5.58
C GLN A 79 -11.60 23.95 -6.63
N GLU A 80 -11.13 22.76 -6.25
CA GLU A 80 -10.49 21.80 -7.16
C GLU A 80 -11.46 21.34 -8.26
N SER A 81 -12.72 21.07 -7.90
CA SER A 81 -13.77 20.68 -8.86
C SER A 81 -14.08 21.78 -9.86
N ALA A 82 -14.17 23.04 -9.40
CA ALA A 82 -14.36 24.20 -10.26
C ALA A 82 -13.18 24.38 -11.23
N LEU A 83 -11.95 24.29 -10.69
CA LEU A 83 -10.72 24.37 -11.48
C LEU A 83 -10.65 23.27 -12.55
N ALA A 84 -10.99 22.03 -12.20
CA ALA A 84 -10.99 20.90 -13.13
C ALA A 84 -12.04 21.03 -14.24
N THR A 85 -13.13 21.76 -13.99
CA THR A 85 -14.18 22.04 -14.98
C THR A 85 -13.80 23.21 -15.91
N GLY A 86 -12.67 23.89 -15.65
CA GLY A 86 -12.20 25.04 -16.42
C GLY A 86 -12.73 26.38 -15.94
N ASP A 87 -13.41 26.43 -14.78
CA ASP A 87 -13.82 27.68 -14.14
C ASP A 87 -12.66 28.28 -13.35
N HIS A 88 -11.84 29.06 -14.05
CA HIS A 88 -10.66 29.72 -13.48
C HIS A 88 -10.96 31.09 -12.88
N GLU A 89 -12.11 31.71 -13.16
CA GLU A 89 -12.43 33.09 -12.76
C GLU A 89 -12.63 33.21 -11.23
N GLY A 90 -13.15 32.16 -10.60
CA GLY A 90 -13.36 32.10 -9.16
C GLY A 90 -12.17 31.61 -8.33
N PHE A 91 -11.08 31.14 -8.97
CA PHE A 91 -10.02 30.44 -8.27
C PHE A 91 -8.92 31.39 -7.76
N ASP A 92 -8.82 31.50 -6.43
CA ASP A 92 -7.78 32.27 -5.76
C ASP A 92 -6.70 31.35 -5.20
N LEU A 93 -5.59 31.22 -5.94
CA LEU A 93 -4.46 30.36 -5.58
C LEU A 93 -3.88 30.68 -4.19
N LEU A 94 -3.87 31.97 -3.79
CA LEU A 94 -3.32 32.35 -2.50
C LEU A 94 -4.20 31.87 -1.35
N LYS A 95 -5.52 32.05 -1.46
CA LYS A 95 -6.48 31.52 -0.47
C LYS A 95 -6.43 29.99 -0.41
N PHE A 96 -6.34 29.34 -1.56
CA PHE A 96 -6.20 27.89 -1.65
C PHE A 96 -4.95 27.40 -0.88
N CYS A 97 -3.78 28.00 -1.17
CA CYS A 97 -2.54 27.66 -0.48
C CYS A 97 -2.62 27.92 1.03
N GLN A 98 -3.23 29.01 1.45
CA GLN A 98 -3.42 29.33 2.87
C GLN A 98 -4.29 28.28 3.57
N ALA A 99 -5.41 27.89 2.96
CA ALA A 99 -6.31 26.87 3.47
C ALA A 99 -5.63 25.49 3.52
N ALA A 100 -4.90 25.09 2.48
CA ALA A 100 -4.15 23.83 2.46
C ALA A 100 -3.08 23.77 3.56
N ASN A 101 -2.36 24.87 3.79
CA ASN A 101 -1.37 24.95 4.88
C ASN A 101 -2.03 24.89 6.26
N ALA A 102 -3.17 25.54 6.45
CA ALA A 102 -3.94 25.43 7.69
C ALA A 102 -4.44 24.00 7.92
N LEU A 103 -4.90 23.33 6.86
CA LEU A 103 -5.34 21.92 6.89
C LEU A 103 -4.23 21.01 7.40
N ARG A 104 -3.02 21.10 6.82
CA ARG A 104 -1.85 20.31 7.24
C ARG A 104 -1.57 20.46 8.74
N ARG A 105 -1.55 21.70 9.25
CA ARG A 105 -1.26 21.97 10.67
C ARG A 105 -2.33 21.42 11.61
N MET A 106 -3.61 21.47 11.20
CA MET A 106 -4.69 20.88 11.99
C MET A 106 -4.64 19.35 12.00
N LEU A 107 -4.28 18.73 10.88
CA LEU A 107 -4.07 17.27 10.80
C LEU A 107 -2.90 16.83 11.69
N GLU A 108 -1.78 17.57 11.69
CA GLU A 108 -0.67 17.33 12.62
C GLU A 108 -1.12 17.43 14.10
N ALA A 109 -1.96 18.42 14.42
CA ALA A 109 -2.46 18.62 15.79
C ALA A 109 -3.36 17.48 16.30
N LEU A 110 -3.96 16.67 15.40
CA LEU A 110 -4.72 15.50 15.80
C LEU A 110 -3.82 14.35 16.28
N GLY A 111 -2.52 14.42 15.96
CA GLY A 111 -1.55 13.38 16.27
C GLY A 111 -1.74 12.13 15.42
N LEU A 112 -2.25 12.30 14.19
CA LEU A 112 -2.34 11.21 13.23
C LEU A 112 -0.93 10.85 12.79
N GLU A 113 -0.40 9.78 13.37
CA GLU A 113 0.86 9.22 12.92
C GLU A 113 0.64 8.55 11.57
N LYS A 114 1.58 8.76 10.64
CA LYS A 114 1.64 7.93 9.44
C LYS A 114 1.76 6.49 9.93
N VAL A 115 0.75 5.65 9.66
CA VAL A 115 0.89 4.20 9.82
C VAL A 115 2.15 3.84 9.05
N SER A 116 3.21 3.46 9.77
CA SER A 116 4.47 3.08 9.16
C SER A 116 4.16 2.04 8.09
N ALA A 117 4.85 2.12 6.94
CA ALA A 117 4.71 1.13 5.88
C ALA A 117 4.73 -0.25 6.54
N LYS A 118 3.68 -1.04 6.30
CA LYS A 118 3.45 -2.31 6.97
C LYS A 118 4.77 -3.06 7.07
N ASP A 119 5.15 -3.45 8.30
CA ASP A 119 6.40 -4.18 8.52
C ASP A 119 6.38 -5.45 7.65
N VAL A 120 7.23 -5.47 6.64
CA VAL A 120 7.37 -6.56 5.66
C VAL A 120 8.52 -7.50 6.03
N SER A 121 9.03 -7.47 7.27
CA SER A 121 10.15 -8.30 7.70
C SER A 121 9.73 -9.58 8.45
N PRO A 122 10.29 -10.78 8.16
CA PRO A 122 10.85 -11.27 6.90
C PRO A 122 9.90 -12.26 6.25
N THR A 123 9.42 -11.95 5.05
CA THR A 123 9.04 -13.05 4.13
C THR A 123 10.31 -13.88 3.94
N PRO A 124 10.30 -15.21 4.17
CA PRO A 124 11.49 -16.04 3.93
C PRO A 124 12.00 -15.73 2.54
N SER A 125 13.32 -15.49 2.42
CA SER A 125 13.90 -15.18 1.13
C SER A 125 13.57 -16.31 0.15
N ILE A 126 13.56 -16.02 -1.16
CA ILE A 126 13.32 -17.07 -2.16
C ILE A 126 14.30 -18.25 -1.93
N HIS A 127 15.53 -17.95 -1.50
CA HIS A 127 16.50 -18.97 -1.11
C HIS A 127 16.06 -19.82 0.09
N ASP A 128 15.45 -19.23 1.12
CA ASP A 128 14.90 -19.98 2.27
C ASP A 128 13.70 -20.85 1.88
N LEU A 129 12.86 -20.36 0.96
CA LEU A 129 11.73 -21.13 0.43
C LEU A 129 12.20 -22.30 -0.44
N VAL A 130 13.20 -22.08 -1.30
CA VAL A 130 13.82 -23.14 -2.12
C VAL A 130 14.53 -24.17 -1.23
N ALA A 131 15.24 -23.74 -0.19
CA ALA A 131 15.91 -24.64 0.74
C ALA A 131 14.90 -25.49 1.53
N ARG A 132 13.77 -24.91 1.96
CA ARG A 132 12.67 -25.66 2.58
C ARG A 132 12.04 -26.67 1.63
N HIS A 133 11.86 -26.30 0.36
CA HIS A 133 11.28 -27.17 -0.65
C HIS A 133 12.19 -28.34 -1.02
N LYS A 134 13.51 -28.12 -1.13
CA LYS A 134 14.48 -29.20 -1.36
C LYS A 134 14.57 -30.21 -0.21
N ASN A 135 14.28 -29.76 1.00
CA ASN A 135 14.25 -30.60 2.20
C ASN A 135 12.86 -31.20 2.48
N ASP A 136 11.87 -30.95 1.62
CA ASP A 136 10.54 -31.54 1.72
C ASP A 136 10.63 -33.01 1.31
N PRO A 137 10.26 -33.97 2.19
CA PRO A 137 10.35 -35.40 1.88
C PRO A 137 9.58 -35.78 0.61
N ALA A 138 8.51 -35.07 0.26
CA ALA A 138 7.76 -35.30 -0.97
C ALA A 138 8.55 -34.91 -2.23
N PHE A 139 9.43 -33.91 -2.15
CA PHE A 139 10.28 -33.50 -3.27
C PHE A 139 11.47 -34.44 -3.45
N ILE A 140 12.08 -34.90 -2.35
CA ILE A 140 13.21 -35.83 -2.36
C ILE A 140 12.80 -37.18 -2.96
N ASP A 141 11.62 -37.69 -2.58
CA ASP A 141 11.09 -38.96 -3.08
C ASP A 141 10.81 -38.87 -4.59
N ALA A 142 10.22 -37.76 -5.05
CA ALA A 142 9.97 -37.52 -6.47
C ALA A 142 11.28 -37.45 -7.29
N THR A 143 12.33 -36.80 -6.78
CA THR A 143 13.64 -36.79 -7.46
C THR A 143 14.30 -38.17 -7.48
N ALA A 144 14.16 -38.96 -6.42
CA ALA A 144 14.71 -40.31 -6.36
C ALA A 144 13.97 -41.28 -7.30
N GLU A 145 12.67 -41.09 -7.52
CA GLU A 145 11.90 -41.84 -8.53
C GLU A 145 12.35 -41.48 -9.94
N GLN A 146 12.59 -40.20 -10.21
CA GLN A 146 13.02 -39.71 -11.52
C GLN A 146 14.45 -40.17 -11.87
N GLU A 147 15.37 -40.11 -10.91
CA GLU A 147 16.73 -40.65 -11.07
C GLU A 147 16.74 -42.18 -11.28
N ARG A 148 15.80 -42.92 -10.66
CA ARG A 148 15.64 -44.37 -10.89
C ARG A 148 15.11 -44.67 -12.29
N GLU A 149 14.16 -43.88 -12.79
CA GLU A 149 13.65 -44.01 -14.16
C GLU A 149 14.72 -43.67 -15.21
N ASP A 150 15.53 -42.64 -14.97
CA ASP A 150 16.64 -42.27 -15.86
C ASP A 150 17.73 -43.35 -15.90
N VAL A 151 18.08 -43.96 -14.76
CA VAL A 151 19.03 -45.10 -14.70
C VAL A 151 18.48 -46.34 -15.43
N LEU A 152 17.18 -46.61 -15.32
CA LEU A 152 16.50 -47.70 -16.04
C LEU A 152 16.49 -47.48 -17.57
N LEU A 153 16.47 -46.23 -18.03
CA LEU A 153 16.59 -45.90 -19.45
C LEU A 153 18.02 -46.04 -19.97
N GLU A 154 19.04 -45.76 -19.15
CA GLU A 154 20.44 -45.98 -19.53
C GLU A 154 20.84 -47.47 -19.53
N GLU A 155 20.36 -48.29 -18.57
CA GLU A 155 20.65 -49.72 -18.53
C GLU A 155 19.86 -50.56 -19.56
N GLY A 156 18.80 -50.00 -20.15
CA GLY A 156 17.96 -50.67 -21.14
C GLY A 156 18.49 -50.65 -22.59
N PHE A 157 19.66 -50.04 -22.85
CA PHE A 157 20.17 -49.84 -24.22
C PHE A 157 21.24 -50.84 -24.68
N ASP A 158 21.63 -51.83 -23.88
CA ASP A 158 22.70 -52.76 -24.27
C ASP A 158 22.21 -54.21 -24.42
N SER A 159 21.67 -54.54 -25.59
CA SER A 159 21.80 -55.88 -26.20
C SER A 159 21.10 -55.96 -27.56
N ARG A 160 21.79 -55.51 -28.61
CA ARG A 160 21.69 -56.17 -29.91
C ARG A 160 22.95 -55.98 -30.76
N GLU A 161 23.75 -57.05 -30.72
CA GLU A 161 24.52 -57.63 -31.82
C GLU A 161 25.56 -56.72 -32.49
N GLU A 162 26.79 -56.85 -31.98
CA GLU A 162 28.01 -56.88 -32.79
C GLU A 162 27.82 -57.81 -33.99
N ASP A 163 27.91 -57.27 -35.21
CA ASP A 163 28.58 -58.01 -36.27
C ASP A 163 29.17 -57.04 -37.32
N SER A 164 30.45 -57.29 -37.60
CA SER A 164 31.28 -56.76 -38.70
C SER A 164 31.96 -55.38 -38.56
N ASN A 165 33.28 -55.44 -38.42
CA ASN A 165 34.29 -54.37 -38.50
C ASN A 165 35.40 -54.87 -39.45
N PRO A 166 36.38 -54.06 -39.93
CA PRO A 166 36.38 -52.73 -40.59
C PRO A 166 36.98 -52.79 -42.01
N ALA A 167 36.81 -51.74 -42.83
CA ALA A 167 37.83 -51.34 -43.81
C ALA A 167 37.79 -49.83 -44.16
N HIS A 168 38.69 -49.09 -43.52
CA HIS A 168 39.66 -48.11 -44.06
C HIS A 168 39.26 -46.88 -44.91
N VAL A 169 40.18 -45.90 -44.90
CA VAL A 169 40.33 -44.63 -45.67
C VAL A 169 39.85 -43.39 -44.90
N GLN A 170 40.68 -42.76 -44.06
CA GLN A 170 41.81 -41.82 -44.31
C GLN A 170 41.44 -40.42 -44.84
N ASP A 171 41.91 -39.43 -44.07
CA ASP A 171 42.32 -38.05 -44.39
C ASP A 171 41.31 -37.02 -44.92
N SER A 172 41.12 -35.96 -44.13
CA SER A 172 41.70 -34.62 -44.37
C SER A 172 41.20 -33.59 -43.33
N PRO A 173 42.07 -32.82 -42.66
CA PRO A 173 41.68 -31.60 -41.97
C PRO A 173 42.08 -30.39 -42.82
N ASP A 174 41.16 -29.46 -43.12
CA ASP A 174 41.54 -28.07 -43.38
C ASP A 174 40.35 -27.12 -43.51
N GLN A 175 40.65 -25.86 -43.20
CA GLN A 175 39.94 -24.61 -43.53
C GLN A 175 39.18 -23.90 -42.40
N GLU A 176 39.98 -23.25 -41.57
CA GLU A 176 40.07 -21.78 -41.45
C GLU A 176 38.75 -20.97 -41.42
N ARG A 177 38.50 -20.32 -40.28
CA ARG A 177 37.63 -19.14 -40.16
C ARG A 177 38.48 -17.87 -40.28
N PRO A 178 38.21 -16.93 -41.19
CA PRO A 178 38.83 -15.62 -41.11
C PRO A 178 38.04 -14.69 -40.18
N SER A 179 38.77 -14.12 -39.22
CA SER A 179 38.45 -12.90 -38.49
C SER A 179 38.51 -11.69 -39.42
N LEU A 180 37.51 -10.81 -39.38
CA LEU A 180 37.60 -9.46 -39.95
C LEU A 180 37.14 -8.44 -38.91
N ALA A 181 38.07 -7.53 -38.64
CA ALA A 181 37.98 -6.41 -37.74
C ALA A 181 37.31 -5.19 -38.41
N ALA A 182 36.82 -4.30 -37.54
CA ALA A 182 36.91 -2.84 -37.60
C ALA A 182 36.46 -2.08 -38.87
N ASP A 183 35.42 -1.25 -38.69
CA ASP A 183 35.33 0.11 -39.24
C ASP A 183 34.62 0.98 -38.17
N SER A 184 35.30 1.94 -37.52
CA SER A 184 35.58 3.31 -38.00
C SER A 184 34.29 4.15 -38.08
N LEU A 185 33.90 4.87 -37.02
CA LEU A 185 34.25 6.28 -36.69
C LEU A 185 33.43 7.36 -37.43
N ALA A 186 32.96 8.33 -36.61
CA ALA A 186 32.62 9.73 -36.92
C ALA A 186 31.21 9.98 -37.52
N THR A 187 30.42 11.02 -37.18
CA THR A 187 30.74 12.39 -36.76
C THR A 187 29.51 13.05 -36.12
N ALA A 188 29.75 13.97 -35.17
CA ALA A 188 28.80 14.85 -34.49
C ALA A 188 28.41 16.10 -35.32
N GLU A 189 27.62 16.99 -34.70
CA GLU A 189 27.11 18.30 -35.18
C GLU A 189 25.80 18.24 -36.01
N ARG A 190 24.81 19.13 -35.87
CA ARG A 190 24.79 20.50 -35.32
C ARG A 190 23.34 20.93 -35.05
N ILE A 191 23.18 21.73 -34.00
CA ILE A 191 22.01 22.52 -33.60
C ILE A 191 21.84 23.72 -34.57
N PRO A 192 20.60 24.22 -34.77
CA PRO A 192 20.32 25.62 -34.40
C PRO A 192 19.31 25.76 -33.25
#